data_AF-A0A5J5LGH1-F1
#
_entry.id   AF-A0A5J5LGH1-F1
#
_cell.length_a   1.000
_cell.length_b   1.000
_cell.length_c   1.000
_cell.angle_alpha   90.00
_cell.angle_beta   90.00
_cell.angle_gamma   90.00
#
_symmetry.space_group_name_H-M   'P 1'
#
loop_
_entity.id
_entity.type
_entity.pdbx_description
1 polymer ?
#
loop_
_entity_poly.entity_id
_entity_poly.type
_entity_poly.pdbx_seq_one_letter_code
_entity_poly.pdbx_strand_id
1 'polypeptide(L)'
;MSGDPSEEELEELRKQKMEQLKEQQGDEGEAQEAAKQQADAQKQAVLKQNLTDGARKRLNTVKMSKPQVGEQIEQQVVALAQSGRVQGQIDEDQMKELLSELTPDSKSFDIKRR
;
A
#
# COMPACT_ATOMS: atom_id res chain seq x y z
N MET A 1 6.57 -11.75 62.00
CA MET A 1 5.25 -12.01 61.40
C MET A 1 5.34 -11.50 59.98
N SER A 2 5.60 -12.40 59.04
CA SER A 2 5.62 -12.07 57.62
C SER A 2 4.15 -11.92 57.21
N GLY A 3 3.70 -10.70 57.01
CA GLY A 3 2.37 -10.43 56.48
C GLY A 3 2.35 -10.96 55.06
N ASP A 4 1.59 -12.03 54.84
CA ASP A 4 1.14 -12.39 53.50
C ASP A 4 0.46 -11.15 52.91
N PRO A 5 0.84 -10.69 51.71
CA PRO A 5 0.11 -9.60 51.07
C PRO A 5 -1.36 -9.98 51.02
N SER A 6 -2.24 -9.07 51.44
CA SER A 6 -3.67 -9.38 51.48
C SER A 6 -4.15 -9.70 50.06
N GLU A 7 -5.14 -10.59 49.91
CA GLU A 7 -5.72 -10.93 48.60
C GLU A 7 -6.12 -9.67 47.81
N GLU A 8 -6.53 -8.61 48.52
CA GLU A 8 -6.82 -7.28 47.99
C GLU A 8 -5.59 -6.60 47.36
N GLU A 9 -4.42 -6.60 48.01
CA GLU A 9 -3.19 -6.02 47.47
C GLU A 9 -2.69 -6.77 46.22
N LEU A 10 -2.87 -8.10 46.22
CA LEU A 10 -2.53 -8.95 45.06
C LEU A 10 -3.46 -8.69 43.86
N GLU A 11 -4.75 -8.47 44.12
CA GLU A 11 -5.73 -8.12 43.08
C GLU A 11 -5.52 -6.72 42.50
N GLU A 12 -5.22 -5.73 43.34
CA GLU A 12 -4.89 -4.37 42.90
C GLU A 12 -3.64 -4.37 42.02
N LEU A 13 -2.60 -5.11 42.42
CA LEU A 13 -1.37 -5.25 41.63
C LEU A 13 -1.63 -5.93 40.28
N ARG A 14 -2.51 -6.94 40.24
CA ARG A 14 -2.92 -7.61 38.99
C ARG A 14 -3.72 -6.67 38.09
N LYS A 15 -4.59 -5.84 38.66
CA LYS A 15 -5.40 -4.86 37.93
C LYS A 15 -4.54 -3.76 37.32
N GLN A 16 -3.62 -3.17 38.09
CA GLN A 16 -2.66 -2.18 37.59
C GLN A 16 -1.80 -2.74 36.45
N LYS A 17 -1.29 -3.97 36.60
CA LYS A 17 -0.48 -4.60 35.56
C LYS A 17 -1.27 -4.85 34.28
N MET A 18 -2.56 -5.20 34.40
CA MET A 18 -3.45 -5.39 33.24
C MET A 18 -3.74 -4.06 32.53
N GLU A 19 -3.97 -3.00 33.28
CA GLU A 19 -4.26 -1.66 32.75
C GLU A 19 -3.03 -1.10 32.01
N GLN A 20 -1.84 -1.25 32.59
CA GLN A 20 -0.57 -0.85 31.97
C GLN A 20 -0.27 -1.65 30.68
N LEU A 21 -0.58 -2.95 30.65
CA LEU A 21 -0.46 -3.78 29.44
C LEU A 21 -1.45 -3.37 28.35
N LYS A 22 -2.67 -2.97 28.74
CA LYS A 22 -3.71 -2.51 27.81
C LYS A 22 -3.36 -1.14 27.22
N GLU A 23 -2.74 -0.27 28.01
CA GLU A 23 -2.25 1.04 27.58
C GLU A 23 -1.05 0.90 26.62
N GLN A 24 -0.10 0.01 26.92
CA GLN A 24 1.01 -0.32 26.00
C GLN A 24 0.54 -0.93 24.67
N GLN A 25 -0.44 -1.84 24.69
CA GLN A 25 -0.99 -2.41 23.45
C GLN A 25 -1.77 -1.39 22.62
N GLY A 26 -2.41 -0.40 23.25
CA GLY A 26 -3.07 0.71 22.55
C GLY A 26 -2.05 1.58 21.80
N ASP A 27 -0.98 1.97 22.49
CA ASP A 27 0.06 2.86 21.96
C ASP A 27 0.93 2.17 20.87
N GLU A 28 1.28 0.89 21.05
CA GLU A 28 1.99 0.12 20.01
C GLU A 28 1.12 -0.15 18.78
N GLY A 29 -0.18 -0.38 18.96
CA GLY A 29 -1.14 -0.55 17.86
C GLY A 29 -1.27 0.72 17.03
N GLU A 30 -1.44 1.88 17.69
CA GLU A 30 -1.55 3.18 17.03
C GLU A 30 -0.24 3.61 16.36
N ALA A 31 0.91 3.37 16.99
CA ALA A 31 2.22 3.66 16.39
C ALA A 31 2.47 2.81 15.13
N GLN A 32 2.10 1.53 15.16
CA GLN A 32 2.27 0.62 14.03
C GLN A 32 1.31 0.96 12.88
N GLU A 33 0.09 1.40 13.21
CA GLU A 33 -0.89 1.86 12.21
C GLU A 33 -0.48 3.20 11.59
N ALA A 34 0.02 4.14 12.39
CA ALA A 34 0.56 5.41 11.91
C ALA A 34 1.76 5.20 10.98
N ALA A 35 2.67 4.28 11.30
CA ALA A 35 3.81 3.93 10.46
C ALA A 35 3.37 3.35 9.11
N LYS A 36 2.36 2.46 9.10
CA LYS A 36 1.78 1.93 7.85
C LYS A 36 1.13 3.03 7.01
N GLN A 37 0.32 3.88 7.64
CA GLN A 37 -0.36 4.98 6.95
C GLN A 37 0.66 5.97 6.34
N GLN A 38 1.76 6.27 7.03
CA GLN A 38 2.82 7.10 6.47
C GLN A 38 3.48 6.45 5.25
N ALA A 39 3.79 5.14 5.32
CA ALA A 39 4.37 4.42 4.19
C ALA A 39 3.43 4.41 2.96
N ASP A 40 2.15 4.17 3.18
CA ASP A 40 1.14 4.19 2.11
C ASP A 40 0.91 5.60 1.56
N ALA A 41 0.91 6.62 2.42
CA ALA A 41 0.80 8.01 1.99
C ALA A 41 1.99 8.44 1.11
N GLN A 42 3.22 8.01 1.44
CA GLN A 42 4.39 8.27 0.62
C GLN A 42 4.29 7.58 -0.75
N LYS A 43 3.88 6.31 -0.80
CA LYS A 43 3.65 5.60 -2.06
C LYS A 43 2.59 6.30 -2.91
N GLN A 44 1.46 6.68 -2.29
CA GLN A 44 0.40 7.41 -2.98
C GLN A 44 0.86 8.80 -3.44
N ALA A 45 1.72 9.49 -2.69
CA ALA A 45 2.26 10.78 -3.09
C ALA A 45 3.14 10.64 -4.33
N VAL A 46 4.01 9.62 -4.38
CA VAL A 46 4.82 9.31 -5.57
C VAL A 46 3.92 9.00 -6.77
N LEU A 47 2.91 8.15 -6.58
CA LEU A 47 1.95 7.83 -7.64
C LEU A 47 1.17 9.07 -8.10
N LYS A 48 0.74 9.95 -7.19
CA LYS A 48 0.03 11.20 -7.54
C LYS A 48 0.90 12.18 -8.31
N GLN A 49 2.19 12.26 -7.98
CA GLN A 49 3.12 13.14 -8.69
C GLN A 49 3.44 12.62 -10.09
N ASN A 50 3.50 11.29 -10.26
CA ASN A 50 3.89 10.65 -11.52
C ASN A 50 2.71 10.21 -12.39
N LEU A 51 1.48 10.22 -11.89
CA LEU A 51 0.27 9.85 -12.64
C LEU A 51 -0.71 11.01 -12.67
N THR A 52 -1.18 11.33 -13.88
CA THR A 52 -2.35 12.21 -14.05
C THR A 52 -3.61 11.60 -13.44
N ASP A 53 -4.63 12.42 -13.20
CA ASP A 53 -5.92 11.94 -12.68
C ASP A 53 -6.61 10.95 -13.63
N GLY A 54 -6.44 11.11 -14.95
CA GLY A 54 -6.93 10.18 -15.97
C GLY A 54 -6.23 8.82 -15.89
N ALA A 55 -4.90 8.82 -15.84
CA ALA A 55 -4.09 7.59 -15.69
C ALA A 55 -4.46 6.82 -14.41
N ARG A 56 -4.64 7.53 -13.29
CA ARG A 56 -5.01 6.93 -12.00
C ARG A 56 -6.40 6.31 -12.02
N LYS A 57 -7.37 6.97 -12.66
CA LYS A 57 -8.71 6.38 -12.89
C LYS A 57 -8.61 5.12 -13.73
N ARG A 58 -7.84 5.15 -14.83
CA ARG A 58 -7.67 3.99 -15.72
C ARG A 58 -7.03 2.82 -15.00
N LEU A 59 -5.95 3.07 -14.26
CA LEU A 59 -5.29 2.06 -13.44
C LEU A 59 -6.26 1.43 -12.44
N ASN A 60 -7.07 2.23 -11.73
CA ASN A 60 -8.09 1.71 -10.82
C ASN A 60 -9.15 0.88 -11.55
N THR A 61 -9.65 1.32 -12.69
CA THR A 61 -10.61 0.54 -13.50
C THR A 61 -10.01 -0.81 -13.91
N VAL A 62 -8.77 -0.83 -14.39
CA VAL A 62 -8.12 -2.09 -14.75
C VAL A 62 -7.87 -2.95 -13.52
N LYS A 63 -7.43 -2.39 -12.39
CA LYS A 63 -7.21 -3.16 -11.17
C LYS A 63 -8.48 -3.88 -10.71
N MET A 64 -9.65 -3.27 -10.92
CA MET A 64 -10.95 -3.91 -10.67
C MET A 64 -11.26 -5.05 -11.65
N SER A 65 -10.88 -4.93 -12.92
CA SER A 65 -11.14 -5.97 -13.93
C SER A 65 -10.09 -7.10 -13.95
N LYS A 66 -8.82 -6.73 -13.79
CA LYS A 66 -7.61 -7.55 -13.92
C LYS A 66 -6.57 -7.08 -12.88
N PRO A 67 -6.69 -7.50 -11.61
CA PRO A 67 -5.84 -7.01 -10.52
C PRO A 67 -4.35 -7.29 -10.76
N GLN A 68 -4.01 -8.45 -11.34
CA GLN A 68 -2.64 -8.83 -11.66
C GLN A 68 -1.93 -7.81 -12.57
N VAL A 69 -2.65 -7.30 -13.57
CA VAL A 69 -2.12 -6.36 -14.55
C VAL A 69 -1.99 -4.97 -13.93
N GLY A 70 -2.98 -4.56 -13.13
CA GLY A 70 -2.93 -3.32 -12.38
C GLY A 70 -1.76 -3.27 -11.41
N GLU A 71 -1.48 -4.37 -10.69
CA GLU A 71 -0.34 -4.47 -9.78
C GLU A 71 1.00 -4.41 -10.51
N GLN A 72 1.15 -5.08 -11.66
CA GLN A 72 2.37 -5.01 -12.47
C GLN A 72 2.66 -3.60 -12.96
N ILE A 73 1.64 -2.90 -13.48
CA ILE A 73 1.78 -1.50 -13.88
C ILE A 73 2.13 -0.62 -12.69
N GLU A 74 1.44 -0.78 -11.55
CA GLU A 74 1.69 0.02 -10.36
C GLU A 74 3.15 -0.14 -9.89
N GLN A 75 3.67 -1.36 -9.85
CA GLN A 75 5.07 -1.62 -9.53
C GLN A 75 6.03 -0.98 -10.55
N GLN A 76 5.72 -1.06 -11.84
CA GLN A 76 6.56 -0.50 -12.89
C GLN A 76 6.58 1.03 -12.86
N VAL A 77 5.43 1.67 -12.63
CA VAL A 77 5.33 3.12 -12.44
C VAL A 77 6.11 3.57 -11.22
N VAL A 78 5.99 2.87 -10.09
CA VAL A 78 6.75 3.17 -8.87
C VAL A 78 8.26 3.02 -9.11
N ALA A 79 8.69 1.94 -9.77
CA ALA A 79 10.09 1.71 -10.09
C ALA A 79 10.66 2.80 -11.01
N LEU A 80 9.90 3.20 -12.04
CA LEU A 80 10.28 4.28 -12.93
C LEU A 80 10.38 5.61 -12.18
N ALA A 81 9.40 5.90 -11.30
CA ALA A 81 9.38 7.12 -10.50
C ALA A 81 10.57 7.19 -9.53
N GLN A 82 10.89 6.08 -8.85
CA GLN A 82 12.06 5.99 -7.97
C GLN A 82 13.38 6.13 -8.73
N SER A 83 13.44 5.62 -9.96
CA SER A 83 14.64 5.76 -10.80
C SER A 83 14.83 7.17 -11.38
N GLY A 84 13.86 8.07 -11.21
CA GLY A 84 13.86 9.41 -11.81
C GLY A 84 13.78 9.40 -13.34
N ARG A 85 13.45 8.25 -13.95
CA ARG A 85 13.34 8.08 -15.41
C ARG A 85 11.98 8.46 -15.97
N VAL A 86 10.98 8.71 -15.12
CA VAL A 86 9.70 9.26 -15.58
C VAL A 86 9.95 10.71 -15.97
N GLN A 87 9.96 10.98 -17.28
CA GLN A 87 9.97 12.34 -17.82
C GLN A 87 8.57 12.95 -17.64
N GLY A 88 8.24 13.35 -16.41
CA GLY A 88 6.99 14.04 -16.08
C GLY A 88 5.89 13.15 -15.52
N GLN A 89 4.66 13.32 -16.00
CA GLN A 89 3.48 12.59 -15.54
C GLN A 89 3.00 11.63 -16.62
N ILE A 90 2.69 10.39 -16.24
CA ILE A 90 2.05 9.42 -17.12
C ILE A 90 0.59 9.84 -17.29
N ASP A 91 0.21 10.10 -18.53
CA ASP A 91 -1.15 10.45 -18.89
C ASP A 91 -2.04 9.21 -19.10
N GLU A 92 -3.33 9.44 -19.36
CA GLU A 92 -4.28 8.35 -19.58
C GLU A 92 -3.93 7.52 -20.82
N ASP A 93 -3.39 8.13 -21.87
CA ASP A 93 -3.14 7.46 -23.14
C ASP A 93 -1.88 6.59 -23.06
N GLN A 94 -0.82 7.09 -22.44
CA GLN A 94 0.37 6.31 -22.07
C GLN A 94 0.00 5.15 -21.14
N MET A 95 -0.89 5.38 -20.18
CA MET A 95 -1.39 4.31 -19.31
C MET A 95 -2.14 3.23 -20.11
N LYS A 96 -2.94 3.60 -21.11
CA LYS A 96 -3.61 2.65 -22.01
C LYS A 96 -2.61 1.85 -22.83
N GLU A 97 -1.58 2.50 -23.37
CA GLU A 97 -0.52 1.82 -24.13
C GLU A 97 0.19 0.78 -23.27
N LEU A 98 0.66 1.16 -22.08
CA LEU A 98 1.32 0.24 -21.15
C LEU A 98 0.41 -0.94 -20.75
N LEU A 99 -0.88 -0.66 -20.52
CA LEU A 99 -1.87 -1.69 -20.23
C LEU A 99 -2.10 -2.63 -21.42
N SER A 100 -2.11 -2.11 -22.64
CA SER A 100 -2.31 -2.89 -23.86
C SER A 100 -1.12 -3.81 -24.17
N GLU A 101 0.10 -3.41 -23.79
CA GLU A 101 1.29 -4.26 -23.92
C GLU A 101 1.27 -5.43 -22.92
N LEU A 102 0.82 -5.18 -21.69
CA LEU A 102 0.77 -6.20 -20.62
C LEU A 102 -0.46 -7.10 -20.67
N THR A 103 -1.57 -6.59 -21.20
CA THR A 103 -2.73 -7.40 -21.55
C THR A 103 -2.80 -7.54 -23.05
N PRO A 104 -2.06 -8.52 -23.63
CA PRO A 104 -2.43 -9.02 -24.92
C PRO A 104 -3.78 -9.72 -24.72
N ASP A 105 -4.87 -8.97 -24.90
CA ASP A 105 -6.08 -9.59 -25.42
C ASP A 105 -5.61 -10.37 -26.65
N SER A 106 -5.90 -11.67 -26.66
CA SER A 106 -5.49 -12.66 -27.65
C SER A 106 -6.07 -12.36 -29.03
N LYS A 107 -5.70 -11.22 -29.61
CA LYS A 107 -6.10 -10.71 -30.92
C LYS A 107 -4.99 -9.83 -31.52
N SER A 108 -3.82 -10.42 -31.74
CA SER A 108 -2.94 -10.00 -32.84
C SER A 108 -2.20 -11.22 -33.38
N PHE A 109 -2.85 -11.88 -34.33
CA PHE A 109 -2.14 -12.56 -35.40
C PHE A 109 -1.35 -11.50 -36.16
N ASP A 110 -0.07 -11.33 -35.86
CA ASP A 110 0.82 -10.52 -36.70
C ASP A 110 1.96 -11.38 -37.24
N ILE A 111 1.66 -11.92 -38.42
CA ILE A 111 2.58 -12.52 -39.37
C ILE A 111 3.59 -11.44 -39.79
N LYS A 112 4.82 -11.50 -39.26
CA LYS A 112 5.95 -10.86 -39.94
C LYS A 112 6.64 -11.87 -40.85
N ARG A 113 6.17 -11.90 -42.10
CA ARG A 113 6.88 -12.43 -43.25
C ARG A 113 7.95 -11.41 -43.66
N ARG A 114 9.22 -11.75 -43.50
CA ARG A 114 10.28 -11.34 -44.43
C ARG A 114 11.41 -12.36 -44.39
#